data_AF-V5FZ75-F1
#
_entry.id   AF-V5FZ75-F1
#
_cell.length_a   1.000
_cell.length_b   1.000
_cell.length_c   1.000
_cell.angle_alpha   90.00
_cell.angle_beta   90.00
_cell.angle_gamma   90.00
#
_symmetry.space_group_name_H-M   'P 1'
#
loop_
_entity.id
_entity.type
_entity.pdbx_description
1 polymer ?
#
loop_
_entity_poly.entity_id
_entity_poly.type
_entity_poly.pdbx_seq_one_letter_code
_entity_poly.pdbx_strand_id
1 'polypeptide(L)'
;MQSSGIQMGQIISGFVFEKLGTPAVFGLTAIIYGLLALAAYFVCSETTYIRPDVRPKGPSDEFDDKVTANTQPKTQRPYREQLALFNGKLTTHPFSKGLIKPITLLAFPTVIYPTILFSTYFCLLVSMSVLAATVFAAAPYNLSSAQVGLTNLSVLFASLVGSPLAGWIVDYAVKIMSRKNRVAPGRFEAEFRLILVGIAMPLAAIGLFGFGFSVRNSLALPYPLMFMAFFTMAFVFVSQSVLAYMIDVHTEDVSQAYTAMNIVTAVVVFTASSYVNGWDVSAGPTVVFWCSWRGECRGIAPDCSYVYLRETDPEHGLQLSFGSEGV
;
A
#
# COMPACT_ATOMS: atom_id res chain seq x y z
N MET A 1 1.59 -11.14 0.83
CA MET A 1 3.03 -11.51 0.85
C MET A 1 3.95 -10.30 0.65
N GLN A 2 3.71 -9.42 -0.33
CA GLN A 2 4.55 -8.23 -0.53
C GLN A 2 4.67 -7.33 0.71
N SER A 3 3.58 -7.12 1.45
CA SER A 3 3.57 -6.30 2.67
C SER A 3 4.47 -6.80 3.79
N SER A 4 4.60 -8.12 3.96
CA SER A 4 5.43 -8.72 5.01
C SER A 4 6.93 -8.44 4.82
N GLY A 5 7.41 -8.34 3.58
CA GLY A 5 8.80 -8.02 3.27
C GLY A 5 9.19 -6.59 3.67
N ILE A 6 8.27 -5.63 3.47
CA ILE A 6 8.48 -4.22 3.82
C ILE A 6 8.70 -4.08 5.33
N GLN A 7 7.87 -4.74 6.15
CA GLN A 7 7.97 -4.65 7.60
C GLN A 7 9.22 -5.34 8.16
N MET A 8 9.64 -6.46 7.57
CA MET A 8 10.89 -7.12 7.98
C MET A 8 12.12 -6.24 7.75
N GLY A 9 12.16 -5.52 6.63
CA GLY A 9 13.22 -4.56 6.34
C GLY A 9 13.29 -3.43 7.37
N GLN A 10 12.15 -2.89 7.79
CA GLN A 10 12.09 -1.84 8.81
C GLN A 10 12.62 -2.29 10.17
N ILE A 11 12.29 -3.52 10.60
CA ILE A 11 12.74 -4.06 11.89
C ILE A 11 14.27 -4.25 11.88
N ILE A 12 14.82 -4.86 10.82
CA ILE A 12 16.27 -5.08 10.69
C ILE A 12 17.00 -3.73 10.64
N SER A 13 16.47 -2.78 9.87
CA SER A 13 17.03 -1.43 9.77
C SER A 13 17.07 -0.71 11.12
N GLY A 14 16.04 -0.88 11.97
CA GLY A 14 15.97 -0.25 13.29
C GLY A 14 17.10 -0.70 14.24
N PHE A 15 17.40 -2.01 14.28
CA PHE A 15 18.50 -2.54 15.11
C PHE A 15 19.88 -2.16 14.60
N VAL A 16 20.07 -2.10 13.28
CA VAL A 16 21.35 -1.72 12.67
C VAL A 16 21.62 -0.24 12.89
N PHE A 17 20.58 0.61 12.83
CA PHE A 17 20.68 2.04 13.07
C PHE A 17 21.20 2.36 14.48
N GLU A 18 20.71 1.65 15.52
CA GLU A 18 21.14 1.88 16.90
C GLU A 18 22.61 1.48 17.16
N LYS A 19 23.12 0.45 16.49
CA LYS A 19 24.47 -0.09 16.75
C LYS A 19 25.58 0.49 15.88
N LEU A 20 25.30 0.74 14.60
CA LEU A 20 26.32 1.07 13.60
C LEU A 20 26.06 2.41 12.89
N GLY A 21 24.95 3.09 13.23
CA GLY A 21 24.56 4.37 12.67
C GLY A 21 24.06 4.29 11.23
N THR A 22 23.72 5.47 10.69
CA THR A 22 23.16 5.66 9.35
C THR A 22 23.94 5.02 8.19
N PRO A 23 25.30 5.09 8.11
CA PRO A 23 26.00 4.59 6.92
C PRO A 23 25.96 3.06 6.80
N ALA A 24 25.91 2.33 7.92
CA ALA A 24 25.87 0.88 7.91
C ALA A 24 24.54 0.31 7.40
N VAL A 25 23.43 1.02 7.61
CA VAL A 25 22.11 0.63 7.10
C VAL A 25 22.10 0.63 5.57
N PHE A 26 22.68 1.67 4.95
CA PHE A 26 22.80 1.75 3.48
C PHE A 26 23.75 0.69 2.91
N GLY A 27 24.88 0.45 3.58
CA GLY A 27 25.83 -0.60 3.18
C GLY A 27 25.22 -2.00 3.21
N LEU A 28 24.50 -2.35 4.30
CA LEU A 28 23.82 -3.63 4.43
C LEU A 28 22.74 -3.81 3.35
N THR A 29 21.95 -2.76 3.12
CA THR A 29 20.90 -2.76 2.10
C THR A 29 21.50 -2.97 0.70
N ALA A 30 22.61 -2.31 0.38
CA ALA A 30 23.32 -2.48 -0.90
C ALA A 30 23.85 -3.91 -1.11
N ILE A 31 24.40 -4.54 -0.07
CA ILE A 31 24.87 -5.95 -0.14
C ILE A 31 23.70 -6.90 -0.43
N ILE A 32 22.58 -6.74 0.28
CA ILE A 32 21.40 -7.60 0.11
C ILE A 32 20.81 -7.42 -1.29
N TYR A 33 20.65 -6.18 -1.77
CA TYR A 33 20.16 -5.94 -3.13
C TYR A 33 21.14 -6.44 -4.20
N GLY A 34 22.46 -6.34 -3.97
CA GLY A 34 23.48 -6.90 -4.88
C GLY A 34 23.39 -8.41 -5.00
N LEU A 35 23.25 -9.12 -3.87
CA LEU A 35 23.06 -10.57 -3.86
C LEU A 35 21.73 -10.98 -4.50
N LEU A 36 20.64 -10.25 -4.24
CA LEU A 36 19.35 -10.47 -4.87
C LEU A 36 19.40 -10.21 -6.39
N ALA A 37 20.14 -9.21 -6.85
CA ALA A 37 20.32 -8.93 -8.27
C ALA A 37 21.09 -10.06 -8.97
N LEU A 38 22.15 -10.58 -8.33
CA LEU A 38 22.88 -11.75 -8.84
C LEU A 38 22.00 -13.00 -8.86
N ALA A 39 21.26 -13.26 -7.79
CA ALA A 39 20.32 -14.38 -7.73
C ALA A 39 19.21 -14.24 -8.77
N ALA A 40 18.66 -13.03 -8.96
CA ALA A 40 17.65 -12.75 -9.98
C ALA A 40 18.21 -12.96 -11.39
N TYR A 41 19.45 -12.58 -11.66
CA TYR A 41 20.09 -12.82 -12.96
C TYR A 41 20.20 -14.31 -13.30
N PHE A 42 20.51 -15.16 -12.32
CA PHE A 42 20.61 -16.61 -12.56
C PHE A 42 19.26 -17.34 -12.48
N VAL A 43 18.36 -16.93 -11.58
CA VAL A 43 17.10 -17.67 -11.32
C VAL A 43 15.95 -17.16 -12.19
N CYS A 44 15.94 -15.89 -12.56
CA CYS A 44 14.86 -15.27 -13.32
C CYS A 44 15.15 -15.37 -14.83
N SER A 45 14.92 -16.56 -15.40
CA SER A 45 14.84 -16.72 -16.86
C SER A 45 13.67 -15.89 -17.39
N GLU A 46 13.91 -15.10 -18.44
CA GLU A 46 12.92 -14.21 -19.04
C GLU A 46 11.63 -14.97 -19.42
N THR A 47 10.52 -14.69 -18.73
CA THR A 47 9.22 -15.36 -18.93
C THR A 47 8.33 -14.66 -19.97
N THR A 48 8.88 -13.76 -20.78
CA THR A 48 8.11 -12.98 -21.76
C THR A 48 7.62 -13.86 -22.90
N TYR A 49 6.48 -14.52 -22.67
CA TYR A 49 5.72 -15.26 -23.66
C TYR A 49 4.91 -14.28 -24.51
N ILE A 50 5.38 -14.03 -25.73
CA ILE A 50 4.61 -13.29 -26.73
C ILE A 50 3.45 -14.20 -27.16
N ARG A 51 2.25 -13.96 -26.63
CA ARG A 51 1.05 -14.67 -27.05
C ARG A 51 0.77 -14.31 -28.52
N PRO A 52 0.58 -15.30 -29.41
CA PRO A 52 0.07 -15.03 -30.75
C PRO A 52 -1.31 -14.38 -30.60
N ASP A 53 -1.54 -13.28 -31.32
CA ASP A 53 -2.81 -12.57 -31.36
C ASP A 53 -3.85 -13.43 -32.10
N VAL A 54 -4.48 -14.39 -31.41
CA VAL A 54 -5.59 -15.18 -31.94
C VAL A 54 -6.88 -14.41 -31.66
N ARG A 55 -7.11 -13.34 -32.42
CA ARG A 55 -8.46 -12.75 -32.49
C ARG A 55 -9.37 -13.73 -33.21
N PRO A 56 -10.51 -14.15 -32.63
CA PRO A 56 -11.51 -14.89 -33.38
C PRO A 56 -12.02 -14.00 -34.52
N LYS A 57 -11.84 -14.42 -35.77
CA LYS A 57 -12.40 -13.75 -36.95
C LYS A 57 -13.89 -13.54 -36.73
N GLY A 58 -14.30 -12.29 -36.56
CA GLY A 58 -15.71 -11.91 -36.74
C GLY A 58 -16.07 -12.00 -38.23
N PRO A 59 -17.36 -12.18 -38.57
CA PRO A 59 -17.82 -12.40 -39.95
C PRO A 59 -17.70 -11.17 -40.89
N SER A 60 -16.79 -10.22 -40.60
CA SER A 60 -16.60 -8.97 -41.36
C SER A 60 -15.18 -8.71 -41.84
N ASP A 61 -14.22 -9.61 -41.57
CA ASP A 61 -12.80 -9.43 -41.95
C ASP A 61 -12.41 -10.28 -43.17
N GLU A 62 -13.18 -10.17 -44.27
CA GLU A 62 -12.93 -10.90 -45.52
C GLU A 62 -12.19 -10.05 -46.58
N PHE A 63 -11.59 -8.92 -46.19
CA PHE A 63 -10.96 -7.98 -47.14
C PHE A 63 -9.47 -7.66 -46.93
N ASP A 64 -8.74 -8.38 -46.08
CA ASP A 64 -7.30 -8.13 -45.93
C ASP A 64 -6.45 -9.42 -45.91
N ASP A 65 -6.47 -10.13 -47.05
CA ASP A 65 -5.81 -11.43 -47.27
C ASP A 65 -4.30 -11.34 -47.56
N LYS A 66 -3.59 -10.37 -46.98
CA LYS A 66 -2.12 -10.21 -47.18
C LYS A 66 -1.25 -10.21 -45.92
N VAL A 67 -1.81 -10.46 -44.74
CA VAL A 67 -1.01 -10.51 -43.49
C VAL A 67 -0.76 -11.95 -42.98
N THR A 68 -1.38 -12.96 -43.58
CA THR A 68 -1.40 -14.34 -43.05
C THR A 68 -0.26 -15.24 -43.56
N ALA A 69 1.01 -14.81 -43.48
CA ALA A 69 2.12 -15.65 -43.97
C ALA A 69 3.37 -15.73 -43.08
N ASN A 70 3.33 -15.33 -41.80
CA ASN A 70 4.52 -15.55 -40.95
C ASN A 70 4.31 -15.63 -39.42
N THR A 71 3.21 -16.20 -38.96
CA THR A 71 3.07 -16.52 -37.51
C THR A 71 3.66 -17.90 -37.23
N GLN A 72 4.98 -18.02 -37.31
CA GLN A 72 5.67 -19.17 -36.70
C GLN A 72 5.50 -19.10 -35.17
N PRO A 73 5.12 -20.19 -34.49
CA PRO A 73 5.24 -20.25 -33.04
C PRO A 73 6.73 -20.13 -32.70
N LYS A 74 7.16 -18.98 -32.17
CA LYS A 74 8.56 -18.78 -31.74
C LYS A 74 8.92 -19.88 -30.74
N THR A 75 9.81 -20.77 -31.17
CA THR A 75 10.38 -21.86 -30.38
C THR A 75 11.01 -21.27 -29.10
N GLN A 76 10.83 -21.93 -27.96
CA GLN A 76 11.43 -21.49 -26.69
C GLN A 76 12.94 -21.29 -26.89
N ARG A 77 13.43 -20.07 -26.64
CA ARG A 77 14.87 -19.76 -26.76
C ARG A 77 15.67 -20.62 -25.78
N PRO A 78 16.90 -21.04 -26.10
CA PRO A 78 17.74 -21.75 -25.14
C PRO A 78 17.97 -20.87 -23.89
N TYR A 79 18.07 -21.50 -22.72
CA TYR A 79 18.19 -20.80 -21.42
C TYR A 79 19.28 -19.71 -21.42
N ARG A 80 20.42 -19.94 -22.09
CA ARG A 80 21.49 -18.95 -22.23
C ARG A 80 21.11 -17.68 -23.02
N GLU A 81 20.24 -17.80 -24.02
CA GLU A 81 19.69 -16.65 -24.76
C GLU A 81 18.55 -15.96 -23.99
N GLN A 82 17.85 -16.69 -23.10
CA GLN A 82 16.90 -16.08 -22.16
C GLN A 82 17.58 -15.27 -21.05
N LEU A 83 18.85 -15.54 -20.75
CA LEU A 83 19.67 -14.76 -19.82
C LEU A 83 20.34 -13.53 -20.47
N ALA A 84 20.14 -13.29 -21.77
CA ALA A 84 20.67 -12.11 -22.42
C ALA A 84 20.10 -10.84 -21.78
N LEU A 85 20.98 -9.96 -21.27
CA LEU A 85 20.60 -8.74 -20.52
C LEU A 85 19.73 -7.78 -21.35
N PHE A 86 19.82 -7.85 -22.68
CA PHE A 86 19.05 -7.04 -23.61
C PHE A 86 18.50 -7.91 -24.75
N ASN A 87 17.19 -8.15 -24.76
CA ASN A 87 16.52 -8.92 -25.82
C ASN A 87 15.92 -8.06 -26.95
N GLY A 88 16.49 -6.86 -27.17
CA GLY A 88 16.02 -5.93 -28.20
C GLY A 88 14.61 -5.39 -27.93
N LYS A 89 13.99 -4.77 -28.95
CA LYS A 89 12.62 -4.25 -28.82
C LYS A 89 11.61 -5.39 -28.87
N LEU A 90 11.02 -5.72 -27.72
CA LEU A 90 9.95 -6.71 -27.57
C LEU A 90 8.59 -6.19 -28.03
N THR A 91 8.41 -4.87 -28.18
CA THR A 91 7.13 -4.24 -28.50
C THR A 91 7.27 -3.28 -29.68
N THR A 92 6.37 -3.42 -30.65
CA THR A 92 6.31 -2.61 -31.89
C THR A 92 5.61 -1.26 -31.68
N HIS A 93 4.96 -1.05 -30.53
CA HIS A 93 4.27 0.19 -30.21
C HIS A 93 5.25 1.27 -29.72
N PRO A 94 5.01 2.55 -30.08
CA PRO A 94 5.83 3.65 -29.58
C PRO A 94 5.69 3.79 -28.06
N PHE A 95 6.82 4.00 -27.37
CA PHE A 95 6.89 4.17 -25.91
C PHE A 95 5.96 5.26 -25.39
N SER A 96 5.77 6.34 -26.16
CA SER A 96 4.85 7.44 -25.82
C SER A 96 3.39 6.99 -25.68
N LYS A 97 2.92 6.02 -26.48
CA LYS A 97 1.58 5.45 -26.31
C LYS A 97 1.48 4.63 -25.03
N GLY A 98 2.55 3.93 -24.64
CA GLY A 98 2.62 3.20 -23.36
C GLY A 98 2.57 4.12 -22.14
N LEU A 99 3.10 5.33 -22.24
CA LEU A 99 3.08 6.32 -21.15
C LEU A 99 1.72 7.02 -21.00
N ILE A 100 1.01 7.27 -22.10
CA ILE A 100 -0.29 7.96 -22.09
C ILE A 100 -1.43 7.00 -21.69
N LYS A 101 -1.33 5.72 -22.08
CA LYS A 101 -2.35 4.70 -21.83
C LYS A 101 -2.79 4.56 -20.36
N PRO A 102 -1.91 4.52 -19.34
CA PRO A 102 -2.33 4.50 -17.94
C PRO A 102 -3.12 5.76 -17.52
N ILE A 103 -2.81 6.93 -18.09
CA ILE A 103 -3.53 8.19 -17.79
C ILE A 103 -4.94 8.14 -18.38
N THR A 104 -5.09 7.61 -19.60
CA THR A 104 -6.42 7.40 -20.20
C THR A 104 -7.23 6.37 -19.41
N LEU A 105 -6.58 5.34 -18.86
CA LEU A 105 -7.28 4.34 -18.03
C LEU A 105 -7.85 4.92 -16.73
N LEU A 106 -7.24 5.97 -16.16
CA LEU A 106 -7.76 6.64 -14.96
C LEU A 106 -9.09 7.35 -15.19
N ALA A 107 -9.46 7.65 -16.43
CA ALA A 107 -10.75 8.27 -16.73
C ALA A 107 -11.93 7.29 -16.61
N PHE A 108 -11.66 5.98 -16.57
CA PHE A 108 -12.74 4.99 -16.44
C PHE A 108 -13.21 4.86 -14.99
N PRO A 109 -14.54 4.90 -14.74
CA PRO A 109 -15.10 4.78 -13.40
C PRO A 109 -14.74 3.46 -12.71
N THR A 110 -14.51 2.40 -13.49
CA THR A 110 -14.03 1.10 -13.02
C THR A 110 -12.67 1.19 -12.36
N VAL A 111 -11.82 2.15 -12.74
CA VAL A 111 -10.49 2.36 -12.13
C VAL A 111 -10.57 3.39 -11.00
N ILE A 112 -11.40 4.42 -11.13
CA ILE A 112 -11.52 5.52 -10.16
C ILE A 112 -11.94 5.02 -8.78
N TYR A 113 -13.03 4.24 -8.71
CA TYR A 113 -13.56 3.76 -7.44
C TYR A 113 -12.56 2.95 -6.59
N PRO A 114 -11.93 1.87 -7.11
CA PRO A 114 -10.92 1.14 -6.35
C PRO A 114 -9.66 1.96 -6.06
N THR A 115 -9.30 2.92 -6.93
CA THR A 115 -8.18 3.85 -6.68
C THR A 115 -8.46 4.74 -5.48
N ILE A 116 -9.67 5.30 -5.36
CA ILE A 116 -10.09 6.12 -4.22
C ILE A 116 -10.09 5.27 -2.94
N LEU A 117 -10.66 4.07 -2.99
CA LEU A 117 -10.65 3.15 -1.85
C LEU A 117 -9.23 2.83 -1.39
N PHE A 118 -8.38 2.33 -2.29
CA PHE A 118 -7.01 1.96 -1.96
C PHE A 118 -6.22 3.15 -1.40
N SER A 119 -6.34 4.32 -2.05
CA SER A 119 -5.63 5.54 -1.62
C SER A 119 -6.10 6.03 -0.25
N THR A 120 -7.41 5.96 0.04
CA THR A 120 -7.97 6.40 1.34
C THR A 120 -7.45 5.52 2.47
N TYR A 121 -7.53 4.19 2.33
CA TYR A 121 -7.04 3.28 3.37
C TYR A 121 -5.52 3.33 3.53
N PHE A 122 -4.78 3.51 2.43
CA PHE A 122 -3.33 3.64 2.48
C PHE A 122 -2.90 4.97 3.12
N CYS A 123 -3.60 6.06 2.82
CA CYS A 123 -3.41 7.35 3.49
C CYS A 123 -3.60 7.22 5.01
N LEU A 124 -4.70 6.61 5.45
CA LEU A 124 -4.97 6.38 6.87
C LEU A 124 -3.91 5.49 7.54
N LEU A 125 -3.39 4.49 6.82
CA LEU A 125 -2.30 3.63 7.31
C LEU A 125 -1.02 4.44 7.55
N VAL A 126 -0.63 5.28 6.59
CA VAL A 126 0.57 6.11 6.68
C VAL A 126 0.42 7.14 7.79
N SER A 127 -0.72 7.81 7.89
CA SER A 127 -1.01 8.75 8.98
C SER A 127 -0.90 8.08 10.35
N MET A 128 -1.47 6.86 10.49
CA MET A 128 -1.34 6.06 11.70
C MET A 128 0.11 5.73 12.03
N SER A 129 0.89 5.32 11.03
CA SER A 129 2.30 4.96 11.23
C SER A 129 3.15 6.15 11.67
N VAL A 130 2.92 7.34 11.11
CA VAL A 130 3.65 8.56 11.47
C VAL A 130 3.30 8.98 12.91
N LEU A 131 2.00 9.01 13.23
CA LEU A 131 1.51 9.38 14.57
C LEU A 131 1.95 8.37 15.64
N ALA A 132 1.99 7.08 15.32
CA ALA A 132 2.49 6.06 16.25
C ALA A 132 3.96 6.30 16.59
N ALA A 133 4.80 6.65 15.62
CA ALA A 133 6.21 6.93 15.87
C ALA A 133 6.42 8.15 16.78
N THR A 134 5.66 9.23 16.58
CA THR A 134 5.76 10.44 17.41
C THR A 134 5.23 10.22 18.82
N VAL A 135 4.07 9.55 18.96
CA VAL A 135 3.44 9.26 20.25
C VAL A 135 4.28 8.30 21.09
N PHE A 136 4.90 7.28 20.49
CA PHE A 136 5.73 6.34 21.24
C PHE A 136 7.09 6.92 21.64
N ALA A 137 7.59 7.94 20.92
CA ALA A 137 8.79 8.66 21.28
C ALA A 137 8.55 9.68 22.42
N ALA A 138 7.33 10.19 22.56
CA ALA A 138 6.96 11.14 23.62
C ALA A 138 6.57 10.45 24.95
N ALA A 139 6.48 11.23 26.03
CA ALA A 139 5.83 10.79 27.27
C ALA A 139 4.35 10.50 26.97
N PRO A 140 3.76 9.37 27.42
CA PRO A 140 4.12 8.54 28.59
C PRO A 140 4.98 7.30 28.33
N TYR A 141 5.33 6.97 27.07
CA TYR A 141 6.01 5.70 26.75
C TYR A 141 7.54 5.82 26.67
N ASN A 142 8.09 6.98 26.28
CA ASN A 142 9.54 7.26 26.20
C ASN A 142 10.37 6.08 25.65
N LEU A 143 9.95 5.52 24.52
CA LEU A 143 10.64 4.37 23.93
C LEU A 143 11.91 4.81 23.20
N SER A 144 12.97 4.00 23.32
CA SER A 144 14.17 4.15 22.48
C SER A 144 13.81 3.92 21.00
N SER A 145 14.56 4.51 20.06
CA SER A 145 14.34 4.36 18.63
C SER A 145 14.29 2.88 18.17
N ALA A 146 15.07 1.99 18.78
CA ALA A 146 14.99 0.56 18.49
C ALA A 146 13.72 -0.10 19.01
N GLN A 147 13.20 0.34 20.16
CA GLN A 147 11.92 -0.13 20.69
C GLN A 147 10.75 0.37 19.83
N VAL A 148 10.81 1.60 19.32
CA VAL A 148 9.85 2.11 18.32
C VAL A 148 9.91 1.26 17.05
N GLY A 149 11.11 0.90 16.56
CA GLY A 149 11.26 -0.04 15.45
C GLY A 149 10.60 -1.40 15.71
N LEU A 150 10.69 -1.91 16.94
CA LEU A 150 10.09 -3.17 17.37
C LEU A 150 8.55 -3.15 17.37
N THR A 151 7.92 -1.97 17.45
CA THR A 151 6.45 -1.85 17.34
C THR A 151 5.92 -2.31 15.97
N ASN A 152 6.73 -2.22 14.91
CA ASN A 152 6.38 -2.72 13.57
C ASN A 152 6.21 -4.25 13.51
N LEU A 153 6.64 -4.96 14.56
CA LEU A 153 6.48 -6.40 14.68
C LEU A 153 4.99 -6.78 14.79
N SER A 154 4.15 -5.92 15.38
CA SER A 154 2.69 -6.14 15.37
C SER A 154 2.08 -6.00 13.97
N VAL A 155 2.55 -5.01 13.19
CA VAL A 155 2.16 -4.78 11.78
C VAL A 155 2.61 -5.95 10.91
N LEU A 156 3.80 -6.50 11.16
CA LEU A 156 4.31 -7.69 10.51
C LEU A 156 3.42 -8.91 10.79
N PHE A 157 3.08 -9.17 12.06
CA PHE A 157 2.18 -10.27 12.43
C PHE A 157 0.81 -10.12 11.77
N ALA A 158 0.22 -8.92 11.83
CA ALA A 158 -1.05 -8.63 11.17
C ALA A 158 -1.00 -8.87 9.66
N SER A 159 0.09 -8.48 9.01
CA SER A 159 0.28 -8.67 7.57
C SER A 159 0.51 -10.13 7.19
N LEU A 160 1.24 -10.87 8.03
CA LEU A 160 1.58 -12.28 7.82
C LEU A 160 0.34 -13.17 7.97
N VAL A 161 -0.50 -12.91 8.97
CA VAL A 161 -1.75 -13.63 9.21
C VAL A 161 -2.86 -13.12 8.29
N GLY A 162 -2.93 -11.81 8.06
CA GLY A 162 -3.93 -11.17 7.21
C GLY A 162 -3.80 -11.54 5.74
N SER A 163 -2.57 -11.72 5.21
CA SER A 163 -2.35 -12.06 3.79
C SER A 163 -3.05 -13.37 3.36
N PRO A 164 -2.79 -14.54 3.99
CA PRO A 164 -3.42 -15.79 3.60
C PRO A 164 -4.93 -15.80 3.90
N LEU A 165 -5.34 -15.19 5.03
CA LEU A 165 -6.77 -15.08 5.37
C LEU A 165 -7.52 -14.24 4.34
N ALA A 166 -6.96 -13.11 3.91
CA ALA A 166 -7.53 -12.27 2.87
C ALA A 166 -7.68 -13.03 1.56
N GLY A 167 -6.64 -13.73 1.10
CA GLY A 167 -6.73 -14.54 -0.12
C GLY A 167 -7.83 -15.60 -0.03
N TRP A 168 -7.87 -16.36 1.08
CA TRP A 168 -8.88 -17.39 1.26
C TRP A 168 -10.30 -16.84 1.33
N ILE A 169 -10.51 -15.74 2.05
CA ILE A 169 -11.83 -15.08 2.18
C ILE A 169 -12.26 -14.49 0.84
N VAL A 170 -11.36 -13.87 0.07
CA VAL A 170 -11.65 -13.33 -1.28
C VAL A 170 -12.19 -14.45 -2.17
N ASP A 171 -11.46 -15.56 -2.26
CA ASP A 171 -11.82 -16.67 -3.14
C ASP A 171 -13.07 -17.40 -2.68
N TYR A 172 -13.27 -17.51 -1.36
CA TYR A 172 -14.45 -18.13 -0.78
C TYR A 172 -15.71 -17.28 -0.99
N ALA A 173 -15.63 -15.97 -0.78
CA ALA A 173 -16.75 -15.04 -1.01
C ALA A 173 -17.20 -15.06 -2.47
N VAL A 174 -16.24 -15.07 -3.41
CA VAL A 174 -16.52 -15.21 -4.85
C VAL A 174 -17.27 -16.50 -5.16
N LYS A 175 -16.84 -17.64 -4.60
CA LYS A 175 -17.51 -18.93 -4.81
C LYS A 175 -18.94 -18.95 -4.28
N ILE A 176 -19.18 -18.34 -3.12
CA ILE A 176 -20.53 -18.24 -2.56
C ILE A 176 -21.42 -17.35 -3.44
N MET A 177 -20.92 -16.16 -3.81
CA MET A 177 -21.71 -15.19 -4.57
C MET A 177 -21.99 -15.67 -6.00
N SER A 178 -21.03 -16.33 -6.64
CA SER A 178 -21.22 -16.96 -7.95
C SER A 178 -22.28 -18.07 -7.92
N ARG A 179 -22.36 -18.83 -6.82
CA ARG A 179 -23.41 -19.87 -6.61
C ARG A 179 -24.77 -19.28 -6.24
N LYS A 180 -24.80 -18.14 -5.54
CA LYS A 180 -26.03 -17.44 -5.12
C LYS A 180 -26.56 -16.46 -6.17
N ASN A 181 -25.87 -16.28 -7.29
CA ASN A 181 -26.32 -15.38 -8.35
C ASN A 181 -27.65 -15.87 -8.94
N ARG A 182 -28.71 -15.08 -8.76
CA ARG A 182 -30.09 -15.39 -9.19
C ARG A 182 -30.32 -15.08 -10.67
N VAL A 183 -29.49 -14.23 -11.28
CA VAL A 183 -29.67 -13.75 -12.66
C VAL A 183 -29.11 -14.75 -13.69
N ALA A 184 -27.97 -15.38 -13.38
CA ALA A 184 -27.44 -16.53 -14.11
C ALA A 184 -26.54 -17.36 -13.17
N PRO A 185 -26.88 -18.62 -12.86
CA PRO A 185 -26.08 -19.45 -11.97
C PRO A 185 -24.68 -19.69 -12.57
N GLY A 186 -23.63 -19.31 -11.84
CA GLY A 186 -22.24 -19.53 -12.24
C GLY A 186 -21.55 -18.40 -13.00
N ARG A 187 -22.21 -17.26 -13.29
CA ARG A 187 -21.53 -16.11 -13.92
C ARG A 187 -20.70 -15.34 -12.89
N PHE A 188 -19.40 -15.25 -13.13
CA PHE A 188 -18.46 -14.50 -12.29
C PHE A 188 -18.42 -13.03 -12.72
N GLU A 189 -18.66 -12.12 -11.77
CA GLU A 189 -18.53 -10.68 -11.96
C GLU A 189 -17.43 -10.16 -11.02
N ALA A 190 -16.54 -9.31 -11.54
CA ALA A 190 -15.38 -8.80 -10.80
C ALA A 190 -15.78 -8.05 -9.51
N GLU A 191 -16.98 -7.45 -9.51
CA GLU A 191 -17.53 -6.68 -8.39
C GLU A 191 -17.73 -7.49 -7.11
N PHE A 192 -17.88 -8.82 -7.22
CA PHE A 192 -18.00 -9.68 -6.04
C PHE A 192 -16.77 -9.63 -5.12
N ARG A 193 -15.61 -9.21 -5.64
CA ARG A 193 -14.39 -9.01 -4.83
C ARG A 193 -14.42 -7.78 -3.94
N LEU A 194 -15.19 -6.75 -4.33
CA LEU A 194 -15.32 -5.50 -3.58
C LEU A 194 -16.16 -5.65 -2.31
N ILE A 195 -17.00 -6.70 -2.22
CA ILE A 195 -17.83 -6.99 -1.04
C ILE A 195 -16.97 -7.15 0.23
N LEU A 196 -15.73 -7.61 0.09
CA LEU A 196 -14.79 -7.71 1.22
C LEU A 196 -14.43 -6.36 1.85
N VAL A 197 -14.58 -5.26 1.12
CA VAL A 197 -14.43 -3.91 1.70
C VAL A 197 -15.45 -3.71 2.83
N GLY A 198 -16.62 -4.33 2.74
CA GLY A 198 -17.62 -4.34 3.82
C GLY A 198 -17.15 -5.04 5.10
N ILE A 199 -16.27 -6.06 5.00
CA ILE A 199 -15.65 -6.72 6.16
C ILE A 199 -14.45 -5.90 6.67
N ALA A 200 -13.71 -5.24 5.76
CA ALA A 200 -12.57 -4.40 6.11
C ALA A 200 -12.99 -3.10 6.81
N MET A 201 -14.15 -2.53 6.47
CA MET A 201 -14.73 -1.32 7.09
C MET A 201 -14.79 -1.37 8.63
N PRO A 202 -15.48 -2.34 9.27
CA PRO A 202 -15.54 -2.41 10.72
C PRO A 202 -14.18 -2.68 11.36
N LEU A 203 -13.33 -3.49 10.70
CA LEU A 203 -11.97 -3.75 11.18
C LEU A 203 -11.11 -2.48 11.19
N ALA A 204 -11.20 -1.67 10.14
CA ALA A 204 -10.52 -0.39 10.04
C ALA A 204 -11.07 0.61 11.06
N ALA A 205 -12.39 0.65 11.27
CA ALA A 205 -12.99 1.51 12.30
C ALA A 205 -12.49 1.13 13.70
N ILE A 206 -12.49 -0.16 14.06
CA ILE A 206 -11.97 -0.64 15.36
C ILE A 206 -10.49 -0.28 15.52
N GLY A 207 -9.69 -0.48 14.47
CA GLY A 207 -8.28 -0.10 14.49
C GLY A 207 -8.06 1.40 14.66
N LEU A 208 -8.83 2.23 13.94
CA LEU A 208 -8.69 3.69 13.97
C LEU A 208 -9.13 4.29 15.30
N PHE A 209 -10.37 3.99 15.72
CA PHE A 209 -10.95 4.50 16.97
C PHE A 209 -10.26 3.90 18.19
N GLY A 210 -9.90 2.62 18.15
CA GLY A 210 -9.21 1.95 19.24
C GLY A 210 -7.81 2.51 19.48
N PHE A 211 -7.06 2.84 18.42
CA PHE A 211 -5.78 3.50 18.56
C PHE A 211 -5.94 4.89 19.19
N GLY A 212 -6.85 5.73 18.68
CA GLY A 212 -7.12 7.06 19.24
C GLY A 212 -7.56 7.03 20.71
N PHE A 213 -8.40 6.07 21.09
CA PHE A 213 -8.81 5.86 22.48
C PHE A 213 -7.64 5.42 23.38
N SER A 214 -6.75 4.58 22.86
CA SER A 214 -5.60 4.08 23.61
C SER A 214 -4.58 5.18 23.89
N VAL A 215 -4.34 6.06 22.91
CA VAL A 215 -3.47 7.22 23.05
C VAL A 215 -4.03 8.21 24.07
N ARG A 216 -5.33 8.54 23.98
CA ARG A 216 -5.98 9.50 24.89
C ARG A 216 -5.90 9.07 26.36
N ASN A 217 -6.10 7.79 26.63
CA ASN A 217 -6.13 7.25 28.00
C ASN A 217 -4.76 6.76 28.48
N SER A 218 -3.69 6.93 27.69
CA SER A 218 -2.34 6.46 28.03
C SER A 218 -2.32 5.00 28.47
N LEU A 219 -3.03 4.12 27.74
CA LEU A 219 -3.15 2.69 28.07
C LEU A 219 -1.79 1.99 27.98
N ALA A 220 -1.65 0.79 28.56
CA ALA A 220 -0.42 0.03 28.41
C ALA A 220 -0.07 -0.21 26.92
N LEU A 221 1.23 -0.24 26.61
CA LEU A 221 1.78 -0.42 25.27
C LEU A 221 1.17 -1.55 24.40
N PRO A 222 0.73 -2.72 24.91
CA PRO A 222 0.12 -3.74 24.05
C PRO A 222 -1.20 -3.31 23.39
N TYR A 223 -1.99 -2.42 24.01
CA TYR A 223 -3.31 -2.04 23.47
C TYR A 223 -3.21 -1.23 22.17
N PRO A 224 -2.43 -0.11 22.09
CA PRO A 224 -2.18 0.59 20.84
C PRO A 224 -1.64 -0.33 19.72
N LEU A 225 -0.74 -1.26 20.06
CA LEU A 225 -0.16 -2.20 19.10
C LEU A 225 -1.18 -3.15 18.50
N MET A 226 -2.13 -3.64 19.31
CA MET A 226 -3.24 -4.48 18.85
C MET A 226 -4.14 -3.73 17.87
N PHE A 227 -4.49 -2.47 18.16
CA PHE A 227 -5.35 -1.68 17.28
C PHE A 227 -4.65 -1.32 15.96
N MET A 228 -3.34 -1.02 16.01
CA MET A 228 -2.52 -0.83 14.80
C MET A 228 -2.45 -2.11 13.95
N ALA A 229 -2.37 -3.28 14.59
CA ALA A 229 -2.45 -4.57 13.91
C ALA A 229 -3.81 -4.80 13.23
N PHE A 230 -4.93 -4.51 13.90
CA PHE A 230 -6.27 -4.61 13.29
C PHE A 230 -6.43 -3.69 12.07
N PHE A 231 -5.96 -2.44 12.16
CA PHE A 231 -6.01 -1.51 11.05
C PHE A 231 -5.17 -2.00 9.85
N THR A 232 -3.96 -2.49 10.13
CA THR A 232 -3.08 -3.08 9.11
C THR A 232 -3.75 -4.27 8.43
N MET A 233 -4.39 -5.14 9.21
CA MET A 233 -5.11 -6.29 8.68
C MET A 233 -6.23 -5.84 7.72
N ALA A 234 -7.00 -4.81 8.11
CA ALA A 234 -8.04 -4.20 7.27
C ALA A 234 -7.48 -3.71 5.93
N PHE A 235 -6.34 -3.01 5.96
CA PHE A 235 -5.66 -2.55 4.75
C PHE A 235 -5.24 -3.71 3.85
N VAL A 236 -4.73 -4.81 4.42
CA VAL A 236 -4.36 -6.00 3.63
C VAL A 236 -5.58 -6.60 2.92
N PHE A 237 -6.74 -6.67 3.58
CA PHE A 237 -7.98 -7.11 2.93
C PHE A 237 -8.36 -6.20 1.74
N VAL A 238 -8.36 -4.88 1.93
CA VAL A 238 -8.68 -3.93 0.86
C VAL A 238 -7.69 -4.03 -0.29
N SER A 239 -6.39 -4.10 0.00
CA SER A 239 -5.32 -4.21 -0.99
C SER A 239 -5.45 -5.46 -1.86
N GLN A 240 -5.73 -6.63 -1.25
CA GLN A 240 -5.91 -7.88 -1.99
C GLN A 240 -7.18 -7.83 -2.87
N SER A 241 -8.29 -7.30 -2.34
CA SER A 241 -9.52 -7.14 -3.11
C SER A 241 -9.35 -6.23 -4.32
N VAL A 242 -8.69 -5.08 -4.15
CA VAL A 242 -8.46 -4.13 -5.24
C VAL A 242 -7.52 -4.70 -6.30
N LEU A 243 -6.43 -5.34 -5.90
CA LEU A 243 -5.51 -5.98 -6.83
C LEU A 243 -6.21 -7.06 -7.67
N ALA A 244 -6.99 -7.92 -7.01
CA ALA A 244 -7.70 -8.98 -7.70
C ALA A 244 -8.84 -8.45 -8.60
N TYR A 245 -9.52 -7.38 -8.20
CA TYR A 245 -10.48 -6.67 -9.05
C TYR A 245 -9.81 -6.09 -10.29
N MET A 246 -8.66 -5.45 -10.15
CA MET A 246 -7.90 -4.88 -11.28
C MET A 246 -7.46 -5.93 -12.28
N ILE A 247 -7.00 -7.09 -11.79
CA ILE A 247 -6.62 -8.23 -12.63
C ILE A 247 -7.80 -8.71 -13.46
N ASP A 248 -8.99 -8.78 -12.86
CA ASP A 248 -10.17 -9.32 -13.54
C ASP A 248 -10.81 -8.33 -14.53
N VAL A 249 -10.79 -7.02 -14.24
CA VAL A 249 -11.37 -6.00 -15.14
C VAL A 249 -10.45 -5.67 -16.32
N HIS A 250 -9.13 -5.65 -16.11
CA HIS A 250 -8.14 -5.26 -17.12
C HIS A 250 -7.16 -6.38 -17.43
N THR A 251 -7.64 -7.53 -17.89
CA THR A 251 -6.83 -8.75 -18.10
C THR A 251 -5.64 -8.56 -19.07
N GLU A 252 -5.78 -7.69 -20.08
CA GLU A 252 -4.71 -7.41 -21.05
C GLU A 252 -3.73 -6.31 -20.57
N ASP A 253 -4.21 -5.37 -19.76
CA ASP A 253 -3.50 -4.15 -19.38
C ASP A 253 -3.30 -4.01 -17.85
N VAL A 254 -3.25 -5.13 -17.12
CA VAL A 254 -3.17 -5.16 -15.65
C VAL A 254 -2.04 -4.27 -15.13
N SER A 255 -0.85 -4.37 -15.74
CA SER A 255 0.33 -3.61 -15.30
C SER A 255 0.16 -2.11 -15.47
N GLN A 256 -0.49 -1.67 -16.54
CA GLN A 256 -0.72 -0.26 -16.82
C GLN A 256 -1.80 0.31 -15.90
N ALA A 257 -2.91 -0.42 -15.72
CA ALA A 257 -3.98 -0.04 -14.80
C ALA A 257 -3.46 0.08 -13.35
N TYR A 258 -2.70 -0.92 -12.90
CA TYR A 258 -2.11 -0.93 -11.55
C TYR A 258 -1.09 0.20 -11.35
N THR A 259 -0.29 0.50 -12.36
CA THR A 259 0.65 1.64 -12.32
C THR A 259 -0.11 2.96 -12.19
N ALA A 260 -1.19 3.15 -12.96
CA ALA A 260 -1.98 4.36 -12.92
C ALA A 260 -2.63 4.58 -11.54
N MET A 261 -3.16 3.52 -10.93
CA MET A 261 -3.67 3.54 -9.56
C MET A 261 -2.59 3.99 -8.57
N ASN A 262 -1.38 3.42 -8.65
CA ASN A 262 -0.28 3.75 -7.73
C ASN A 262 0.21 5.21 -7.88
N ILE A 263 0.19 5.78 -9.10
CA ILE A 263 0.54 7.19 -9.31
C ILE A 263 -0.41 8.09 -8.51
N VAL A 264 -1.72 7.86 -8.64
CA VAL A 264 -2.72 8.64 -7.90
C VAL A 264 -2.56 8.45 -6.40
N THR A 265 -2.38 7.20 -5.95
CA THR A 265 -2.16 6.91 -4.53
C THR A 265 -0.92 7.61 -3.99
N ALA A 266 0.19 7.60 -4.73
CA ALA A 266 1.43 8.26 -4.32
C ALA A 266 1.22 9.78 -4.13
N VAL A 267 0.52 10.44 -5.06
CA VAL A 267 0.19 11.87 -4.95
C VAL A 267 -0.69 12.14 -3.72
N VAL A 268 -1.73 11.34 -3.49
CA VAL A 268 -2.63 11.48 -2.34
C VAL A 268 -1.87 11.31 -1.02
N VAL A 269 -1.02 10.30 -0.92
CA VAL A 269 -0.24 10.00 0.29
C VAL A 269 0.83 11.05 0.55
N PHE A 270 1.51 11.51 -0.50
CA PHE A 270 2.48 12.59 -0.38
C PHE A 270 1.81 13.86 0.15
N THR A 271 0.67 14.22 -0.44
CA THR A 271 -0.15 15.35 -0.01
C THR A 271 -0.55 15.17 1.46
N ALA A 272 -1.18 14.05 1.81
CA ALA A 272 -1.62 13.80 3.17
C ALA A 272 -0.48 13.82 4.19
N SER A 273 0.64 13.16 3.90
CA SER A 273 1.80 13.09 4.82
C SER A 273 2.40 14.47 5.10
N SER A 274 2.39 15.37 4.11
CA SER A 274 2.87 16.74 4.29
C SER A 274 1.98 17.55 5.24
N TYR A 275 0.66 17.31 5.24
CA TYR A 275 -0.30 18.01 6.10
C TYR A 275 -0.48 17.36 7.47
N VAL A 276 -0.26 16.05 7.61
CA VAL A 276 -0.44 15.30 8.87
C VAL A 276 0.42 15.88 10.00
N ASN A 277 1.68 16.22 9.72
CA ASN A 277 2.55 16.81 10.74
C ASN A 277 2.03 18.17 11.23
N GLY A 278 1.51 19.01 10.33
CA GLY A 278 0.91 20.30 10.70
C GLY A 278 -0.40 20.13 11.49
N TRP A 279 -1.21 19.12 11.15
CA TRP A 279 -2.45 18.83 11.84
C TRP A 279 -2.25 18.25 13.24
N ASP A 280 -1.23 17.41 13.44
CA ASP A 280 -0.90 16.86 14.76
C ASP A 280 -0.56 17.98 15.75
N VAL A 281 0.29 18.92 15.34
CA VAL A 281 0.71 20.10 16.13
C VAL A 281 -0.47 21.02 16.47
N SER A 282 -1.45 21.13 15.57
CA SER A 282 -2.55 22.11 15.69
C SER A 282 -3.80 21.58 16.39
N ALA A 283 -4.11 20.29 16.25
CA ALA A 283 -5.40 19.71 16.68
C ALA A 283 -5.24 18.53 17.65
N GLY A 284 -4.02 18.02 17.84
CA GLY A 284 -3.72 16.85 18.67
C GLY A 284 -4.12 15.52 18.01
N PRO A 285 -3.47 14.40 18.42
CA PRO A 285 -3.60 13.11 17.75
C PRO A 285 -5.01 12.53 17.83
N THR A 286 -5.82 12.94 18.81
CA THR A 286 -7.22 12.52 18.94
C THR A 286 -8.15 13.15 17.91
N VAL A 287 -7.93 14.41 17.50
CA VAL A 287 -8.84 15.07 16.56
C VAL A 287 -8.62 14.56 15.14
N VAL A 288 -7.39 14.21 14.76
CA VAL A 288 -7.05 13.70 13.41
C VAL A 288 -7.82 12.41 13.08
N PHE A 289 -7.93 11.47 14.02
CA PHE A 289 -8.64 10.21 13.81
C PHE A 289 -10.16 10.31 13.93
N TRP A 290 -10.66 11.21 14.79
CA TRP A 290 -12.10 11.43 14.97
C TRP A 290 -12.72 12.28 13.84
N CYS A 291 -12.00 13.30 13.35
CA CYS A 291 -12.46 14.16 12.25
C CYS A 291 -12.37 13.51 10.87
N SER A 292 -11.49 12.52 10.65
CA SER A 292 -11.41 11.84 9.36
C SER A 292 -12.71 11.08 9.00
N TRP A 293 -13.61 10.85 9.95
CA TRP A 293 -14.85 10.09 9.74
C TRP A 293 -16.14 10.91 9.92
N ARG A 294 -16.14 11.95 10.77
CA ARG A 294 -17.17 12.99 10.80
C ARG A 294 -16.58 14.25 10.18
N GLY A 295 -17.04 14.65 9.00
CA GLY A 295 -16.67 15.90 8.33
C GLY A 295 -17.14 17.18 9.06
N GLU A 296 -17.06 17.21 10.38
CA GLU A 296 -17.51 18.29 11.24
C GLU A 296 -16.47 18.52 12.35
N CYS A 297 -15.37 19.21 12.02
CA CYS A 297 -14.48 19.78 13.02
C CYS A 297 -14.97 21.18 13.41
N ARG A 298 -16.05 21.28 14.18
CA ARG A 298 -16.32 22.47 15.00
C ARG A 298 -16.54 22.05 16.44
N GLY A 299 -15.50 22.26 17.25
CA GLY A 299 -15.69 22.57 18.67
C GLY A 299 -15.43 21.48 19.71
N ILE A 300 -14.43 20.60 19.55
CA ILE A 300 -14.01 19.73 20.66
C ILE A 300 -12.48 19.73 20.80
N ALA A 301 -11.96 20.74 21.51
CA ALA A 301 -11.06 20.62 22.66
C ALA A 301 -10.26 21.94 22.89
N PRO A 302 -10.65 22.81 23.83
CA PRO A 302 -9.64 23.39 24.73
C PRO A 302 -9.25 22.30 25.76
N ASP A 303 -8.09 22.42 26.38
CA ASP A 303 -7.58 21.54 27.44
C ASP A 303 -6.99 20.18 27.00
N CYS A 304 -5.85 20.25 26.31
CA CYS A 304 -4.77 19.29 26.53
C CYS A 304 -3.42 20.02 26.37
N SER A 305 -2.78 20.33 27.49
CA SER A 305 -1.44 20.89 27.53
C SER A 305 -0.44 19.88 26.95
N TYR A 306 -0.03 20.07 25.70
CA TYR A 306 1.13 19.41 25.12
C TYR A 306 2.30 20.39 25.07
N VAL A 307 3.47 19.90 25.49
CA VAL A 307 4.73 20.65 25.47
C VAL A 307 5.22 20.75 24.03
N TYR A 308 5.30 21.96 23.49
CA TYR A 308 5.84 22.23 22.16
C TYR A 308 7.36 22.40 22.21
N LEU A 309 8.10 21.63 21.41
CA LEU A 309 9.47 21.99 21.02
C LEU A 309 9.39 22.91 19.79
N ARG A 310 9.46 24.21 20.03
CA ARG A 310 9.56 25.22 18.97
C ARG A 310 11.04 25.39 18.61
N GLU A 311 11.43 24.90 17.45
CA GLU A 311 12.75 25.20 16.88
C GLU A 311 12.75 26.68 16.47
N THR A 312 13.51 27.51 17.19
CA THR A 312 13.73 28.92 16.86
C THR A 312 15.20 29.11 16.54
N ASP A 313 15.46 29.65 15.35
CA ASP A 313 16.70 30.15 14.71
C ASP A 313 18.11 29.72 15.20
N PRO A 314 19.09 29.59 14.28
CA PRO A 314 20.27 28.75 14.45
C PRO A 314 21.39 29.29 15.36
N GLU A 315 21.19 30.36 16.13
CA GLU A 315 22.31 31.01 16.85
C GLU A 315 22.23 31.00 18.39
N HIS A 316 21.13 30.59 19.02
CA HIS A 316 21.05 30.59 20.49
C HIS A 316 20.38 29.31 21.03
N GLY A 317 21.07 28.61 21.93
CA GLY A 317 20.81 27.20 22.30
C GLY A 317 19.46 26.87 22.94
N LEU A 318 19.15 25.56 22.91
CA LEU A 318 17.93 24.91 23.43
C LEU A 318 17.52 25.41 24.83
N GLN A 319 16.35 26.03 24.92
CA GLN A 319 15.65 26.30 26.18
C GLN A 319 14.26 25.65 26.15
N LEU A 320 13.97 24.80 27.13
CA LEU A 320 12.66 24.19 27.37
C LEU A 320 11.76 25.20 28.10
N SER A 321 10.71 25.72 27.43
CA SER A 321 9.74 26.62 28.07
C SER A 321 8.41 25.90 28.35
N PHE A 322 8.01 25.84 29.63
CA PHE A 322 6.71 25.35 30.08
C PHE A 322 5.70 26.51 30.06
N GLY A 323 4.79 26.53 29.09
CA GLY A 323 3.69 27.51 29.05
C GLY A 323 2.41 26.95 29.66
N SER A 324 2.02 27.41 30.84
CA SER A 324 0.63 27.36 31.32
C SER A 324 -0.06 28.65 30.89
N GLU A 325 -1.02 28.58 29.98
CA GLU A 325 -1.97 29.68 29.79
C GLU A 325 -3.24 29.33 30.56
N GLY A 326 -3.42 30.01 31.68
CA GLY A 326 -4.74 30.16 32.29
C GLY A 326 -5.50 31.27 31.56
N VAL A 327 -6.79 31.02 31.33
CA VAL A 327 -7.97 31.80 31.75
C VAL A 327 -9.21 30.99 31.37
#